data_AF-A0A4Y2EFI5-F1
#
_entry.id   AF-A0A4Y2EFI5-F1
#
_cell.length_a   1.000
_cell.length_b   1.000
_cell.length_c   1.000
_cell.angle_alpha   90.00
_cell.angle_beta   90.00
_cell.angle_gamma   90.00
#
_symmetry.space_group_name_H-M   'P 1'
#
loop_
_entity.id
_entity.type
_entity.pdbx_description
1 polymer ?
#
loop_
_entity_poly.entity_id
_entity_poly.type
_entity_poly.pdbx_seq_one_letter_code
_entity_poly.pdbx_strand_id
1 'polypeptide(L)'
;MDRKAISCRWVLRKKRDGKYKARLVARGFMQKEGVDYFETFYPVISMPALRLLLIIMLNENSNVLVLDVKTAFLNGELNETIYMDQPKGYDDNSGRKCKL
;
A
#
# COMPACT_ATOMS: atom_id res chain seq x y z
N MET A 1 -1.82 -5.05 23.10
CA MET A 1 -3.15 -5.43 22.55
C MET A 1 -2.89 -6.32 21.35
N ASP A 2 -3.26 -7.58 21.40
CA ASP A 2 -3.01 -8.52 20.29
C ASP A 2 -3.82 -8.13 19.05
N ARG A 3 -3.15 -7.54 18.07
CA ARG A 3 -3.75 -7.35 16.74
C ARG A 3 -3.81 -8.70 16.04
N LYS A 4 -5.02 -9.09 15.66
CA LYS A 4 -5.28 -10.29 14.85
C LYS A 4 -4.55 -10.15 13.52
N ALA A 5 -3.90 -11.23 13.08
CA ALA A 5 -3.19 -11.26 11.80
C ALA A 5 -4.14 -10.92 10.63
N ILE A 6 -3.60 -10.18 9.66
CA ILE A 6 -4.32 -9.77 8.46
C ILE A 6 -4.47 -10.95 7.50
N SER A 7 -5.69 -11.23 7.05
CA SER A 7 -5.90 -12.28 6.04
C SER A 7 -5.35 -11.84 4.68
N CYS A 8 -4.93 -12.79 3.85
CA CYS A 8 -4.35 -12.50 2.53
C CYS A 8 -5.08 -13.23 1.39
N ARG A 9 -4.76 -12.86 0.16
CA ARG A 9 -5.28 -13.51 -1.05
C ARG A 9 -4.30 -13.38 -2.21
N TRP A 10 -4.19 -14.45 -2.99
CA TRP A 10 -3.58 -14.40 -4.32
C TRP A 10 -4.53 -13.75 -5.34
N VAL A 11 -4.04 -12.70 -5.99
CA VAL A 11 -4.67 -12.06 -7.14
C VAL A 11 -3.90 -12.48 -8.39
N LEU A 12 -4.52 -13.35 -9.17
CA LEU A 12 -3.98 -13.86 -10.42
C LEU A 12 -4.60 -13.12 -11.59
N ARG A 13 -3.77 -12.68 -12.56
CA ARG A 13 -4.23 -11.99 -13.76
C ARG A 13 -3.38 -12.36 -14.96
N LYS A 14 -4.02 -12.71 -16.08
CA LYS A 14 -3.37 -12.76 -17.39
C LYS A 14 -3.39 -11.36 -18.01
N LYS A 15 -2.23 -10.86 -18.40
CA LYS A 15 -2.08 -9.58 -19.10
C LYS A 15 -2.40 -9.76 -20.60
N ARG A 16 -2.70 -8.64 -21.28
CA ARG A 16 -2.96 -8.63 -22.73
C ARG A 16 -1.76 -9.09 -23.55
N ASP A 17 -0.54 -8.90 -23.05
CA ASP A 17 0.73 -9.36 -23.67
C ASP A 17 1.01 -10.85 -23.42
N GLY A 18 0.03 -11.63 -22.95
CA GLY A 18 0.14 -13.07 -22.71
C GLY A 18 0.78 -13.46 -21.37
N LYS A 19 1.37 -12.52 -20.62
CA LYS A 19 2.05 -12.82 -19.35
C LYS A 19 1.07 -13.10 -18.22
N TYR A 20 1.41 -14.09 -17.39
CA TYR A 20 0.70 -14.36 -16.13
C TYR A 20 1.32 -13.56 -15.00
N LYS A 21 0.49 -12.87 -14.19
CA LYS A 21 0.92 -12.10 -13.02
C LYS A 21 0.21 -12.63 -11.78
N ALA A 22 0.98 -13.00 -10.76
CA ALA A 22 0.49 -13.28 -9.42
C ALA A 22 0.86 -12.13 -8.48
N ARG A 23 -0.05 -11.75 -7.59
CA ARG A 23 0.21 -10.80 -6.50
C ARG A 23 -0.37 -11.37 -5.21
N LEU A 24 0.41 -11.36 -4.15
CA LEU A 24 -0.10 -11.58 -2.81
C LEU A 24 -0.57 -10.23 -2.25
N VAL A 25 -1.79 -10.17 -1.73
CA VAL A 25 -2.38 -8.94 -1.24
C VAL A 25 -2.98 -9.18 0.14
N ALA A 26 -2.65 -8.31 1.09
CA ALA A 26 -3.30 -8.23 2.39
C ALA A 26 -4.72 -7.68 2.22
N ARG A 27 -5.70 -8.26 2.92
CA ARG A 27 -7.09 -7.82 2.82
C ARG A 27 -7.33 -6.64 3.75
N GLY A 28 -7.50 -5.46 3.18
CA GLY A 28 -7.62 -4.19 3.93
C GLY A 28 -8.94 -3.94 4.65
N PHE A 29 -9.92 -4.85 4.61
CA PHE A 29 -11.23 -4.65 5.26
C PHE A 29 -11.24 -4.92 6.78
N MET A 30 -10.07 -5.12 7.39
CA MET A 30 -9.97 -5.43 8.82
C MET A 30 -9.55 -4.24 9.69
N GLN A 31 -9.65 -3.03 9.15
CA GLN A 31 -9.51 -1.80 9.93
C GLN A 31 -10.57 -1.74 11.03
N LYS A 32 -10.17 -1.32 12.23
CA LYS A 32 -11.10 -1.11 13.35
C LYS A 32 -11.40 0.38 13.51
N GLU A 33 -12.70 0.69 13.61
CA GLU A 33 -13.18 2.02 13.98
C GLU A 33 -12.57 2.44 15.33
N GLY A 34 -12.08 3.68 15.41
CA GLY A 34 -11.40 4.21 16.60
C GLY A 34 -9.97 3.70 16.84
N VAL A 35 -9.44 2.81 15.99
CA VAL A 35 -8.03 2.38 16.04
C VAL A 35 -7.29 2.78 14.76
N ASP A 36 -7.66 2.19 13.63
CA ASP A 36 -6.94 2.33 12.35
C ASP A 36 -7.79 3.04 11.28
N TYR A 37 -9.06 3.34 11.60
CA TYR A 37 -10.04 3.84 10.64
C TYR A 37 -9.88 5.33 10.32
N PHE A 38 -9.43 6.12 11.30
CA PHE A 38 -9.22 7.57 11.15
C PHE A 38 -7.78 7.94 10.77
N GLU A 39 -6.86 6.96 10.77
CA GLU A 39 -5.49 7.18 10.32
C GLU A 39 -5.47 7.30 8.79
N THR A 40 -5.17 8.51 8.31
CA THR A 40 -5.17 8.82 6.87
C THR A 40 -3.80 8.51 6.29
N PHE A 41 -3.60 7.27 5.80
CA PHE A 41 -2.33 6.80 5.22
C PHE A 41 -2.06 7.22 3.77
N TYR A 42 -2.78 8.21 3.24
CA TYR A 42 -2.65 8.60 1.84
C TYR A 42 -2.27 10.07 1.70
N PRO A 43 -1.02 10.39 1.33
CA PRO A 43 -0.66 11.69 0.77
C PRO A 43 -1.10 11.73 -0.71
N VAL A 44 -2.38 11.51 -0.98
CA VAL A 44 -2.91 11.66 -2.34
C VAL A 44 -3.19 13.15 -2.50
N ILE A 45 -2.25 13.86 -3.11
CA ILE A 45 -2.49 15.24 -3.54
C ILE A 45 -3.71 15.26 -4.47
N SER A 46 -4.65 16.17 -4.21
CA SER A 46 -5.78 16.36 -5.10
C SER A 46 -5.31 17.01 -6.40
N MET A 47 -5.98 16.70 -7.52
CA MET A 47 -5.66 17.33 -8.80
C MET A 47 -5.74 18.87 -8.76
N PRO A 48 -6.71 19.50 -8.04
CA PRO A 48 -6.71 20.95 -7.84
C PRO A 48 -5.47 21.47 -7.11
N ALA A 49 -5.04 20.81 -6.03
CA ALA A 49 -3.85 21.21 -5.28
C ALA A 49 -2.57 21.08 -6.12
N LEU A 50 -2.44 20.00 -6.90
CA LEU A 50 -1.33 19.81 -7.83
C LEU A 50 -1.29 20.91 -8.89
N ARG A 51 -2.44 21.27 -9.48
CA ARG A 51 -2.53 22.35 -10.47
C ARG A 51 -2.15 23.70 -9.87
N LEU A 52 -2.61 24.01 -8.67
CA LEU A 52 -2.26 25.23 -7.97
C LEU A 52 -0.74 25.32 -7.73
N LEU A 53 -0.13 24.23 -7.26
CA LEU A 53 1.32 24.15 -7.07
C LEU A 53 2.09 24.42 -8.36
N LEU A 54 1.66 23.81 -9.48
CA LEU A 54 2.29 24.04 -10.79
C LEU A 54 2.15 25.49 -11.26
N ILE A 55 0.99 26.14 -11.02
CA ILE A 55 0.78 27.56 -11.38
C ILE A 55 1.73 28.45 -10.57
N ILE A 56 1.89 28.19 -9.27
CA ILE A 56 2.83 28.94 -8.41
C ILE A 56 4.26 28.78 -8.94
N MET A 57 4.69 27.54 -9.22
CA MET A 57 6.03 27.25 -9.75
C MET A 57 6.30 27.93 -11.10
N LEU A 58 5.29 27.98 -11.99
CA LEU A 58 5.39 28.68 -13.27
C LEU A 58 5.55 30.20 -13.09
N ASN A 59 4.79 30.81 -12.16
CA ASN A 59 4.91 32.25 -11.87
C ASN A 59 6.26 32.61 -11.27
N GLU A 60 6.87 31.71 -10.50
CA GLU A 60 8.19 31.90 -9.91
C GLU A 60 9.35 31.53 -10.86
N ASN A 61 9.03 31.08 -12.08
CA ASN A 61 10.00 30.62 -13.07
C ASN A 61 10.92 29.49 -12.52
N SER A 62 10.36 28.64 -11.66
CA SER A 62 11.05 27.55 -10.98
C SER A 62 11.20 26.32 -11.89
N ASN A 63 12.31 25.60 -11.74
CA ASN A 63 12.51 24.31 -12.42
C ASN A 63 11.76 23.19 -11.69
N VAL A 64 10.95 22.42 -12.42
CA VAL A 64 10.19 21.28 -11.88
C VAL A 64 10.85 19.97 -12.27
N LEU A 65 11.17 19.14 -11.28
CA LEU A 65 11.60 17.76 -11.47
C LEU A 65 10.49 16.81 -11.02
N VAL A 66 10.12 15.87 -11.89
CA VAL A 66 9.19 14.79 -11.56
C VAL A 66 9.98 13.55 -11.20
N LEU A 67 9.79 13.06 -9.97
CA LEU A 67 10.42 11.84 -9.48
C LEU A 67 9.34 10.76 -9.31
N ASP A 68 9.44 9.70 -10.11
CA ASP A 68 8.64 8.48 -9.93
C ASP A 68 9.39 7.52 -8.98
N VAL A 69 8.98 7.51 -7.71
CA VAL A 69 9.58 6.64 -6.70
C VAL A 69 8.97 5.24 -6.83
N LYS A 70 9.78 4.29 -7.32
CA LYS A 70 9.41 2.88 -7.33
C LYS A 70 9.08 2.42 -5.91
N THR A 71 7.94 1.76 -5.77
CA THR A 71 7.47 1.16 -4.51
C THR A 71 7.47 2.13 -3.33
N ALA A 72 7.08 3.39 -3.53
CA ALA A 72 7.00 4.39 -2.46
C ALA A 72 6.25 3.89 -1.21
N PHE A 73 5.17 3.11 -1.41
CA PHE A 73 4.39 2.52 -0.31
C PHE A 73 5.16 1.50 0.55
N LEU A 74 6.23 0.88 0.03
CA LEU A 74 7.06 -0.06 0.79
C LEU A 74 8.12 0.64 1.64
N ASN A 75 8.41 1.90 1.36
CA ASN A 75 9.42 2.68 2.07
C ASN A 75 8.83 3.55 3.19
N GLY A 76 7.52 3.41 3.48
CA GLY A 76 6.91 4.06 4.63
C GLY A 76 7.34 3.38 5.92
N GLU A 77 7.76 4.16 6.92
CA GLU A 77 7.97 3.62 8.26
C GLU A 77 6.63 3.21 8.86
N LEU A 78 6.58 1.97 9.35
CA LEU A 78 5.41 1.45 10.03
C LEU A 78 5.67 1.47 11.53
N ASN A 79 4.95 2.32 12.25
CA ASN A 79 5.06 2.45 13.71
C ASN A 79 4.51 1.22 14.46
N GLU A 80 3.88 0.30 13.74
CA GLU A 80 3.20 -0.86 14.27
C GLU A 80 3.74 -2.16 13.66
N THR A 81 3.80 -3.22 14.46
CA THR A 81 4.08 -4.56 13.91
C THR A 81 2.77 -5.17 13.42
N ILE A 82 2.67 -5.39 12.11
CA ILE A 82 1.53 -6.07 11.49
C ILE A 82 1.93 -7.49 11.13
N TYR A 83 1.05 -8.43 11.45
CA TYR A 83 1.14 -9.82 11.01
C TYR A 83 0.12 -10.10 9.92
N MET A 84 0.44 -11.04 9.04
CA MET A 84 -0.42 -11.56 7.98
C MET A 84 -0.50 -13.08 8.08
N ASP A 85 -1.66 -13.66 7.76
CA ASP A 85 -1.80 -15.11 7.65
C ASP A 85 -0.91 -15.67 6.53
N GLN A 86 -0.42 -16.91 6.72
CA GLN A 86 0.33 -17.61 5.69
C GLN A 86 -0.50 -17.70 4.40
N PRO A 87 0.11 -17.44 3.23
CA PRO A 87 -0.61 -17.51 1.97
C PRO A 87 -0.99 -18.95 1.64
N LYS A 88 -2.18 -19.11 1.04
CA LYS A 88 -2.62 -20.42 0.52
C LYS A 88 -1.53 -21.01 -0.39
N GLY A 89 -1.13 -22.25 -0.12
CA GLY A 89 -0.03 -22.95 -0.81
C GLY A 89 1.34 -22.85 -0.10
N TYR A 90 1.46 -22.05 0.95
CA TYR A 90 2.65 -21.93 1.80
C TYR A 90 2.31 -22.13 3.30
N ASP A 91 1.05 -22.46 3.61
CA ASP A 91 0.64 -22.88 4.94
C ASP A 91 1.20 -24.26 5.23
N ASP A 92 1.98 -24.35 6.30
CA ASP A 92 2.67 -25.55 6.76
C ASP A 92 2.02 -26.15 8.02
N ASN A 93 0.81 -25.69 8.37
CA ASN A 93 0.07 -26.05 9.59
C ASN A 93 0.81 -25.73 10.90
N SER A 94 1.90 -24.96 10.85
CA SER A 94 2.64 -24.57 12.06
C SER A 94 1.95 -23.47 12.87
N GLY A 95 0.93 -22.83 12.29
CA GLY A 95 0.27 -21.67 12.88
C GLY A 95 1.11 -20.38 12.81
N ARG A 96 2.29 -20.42 12.20
CA ARG A 96 3.16 -19.24 12.00
C ARG A 96 2.45 -18.15 11.20
N LYS A 97 2.86 -16.90 11.43
CA LYS A 97 2.36 -15.71 10.74
C LYS A 97 3.51 -14.99 10.04
N CYS A 98 3.22 -14.36 8.91
CA CYS A 98 4.16 -13.52 8.19
C CYS A 98 4.19 -12.13 8.84
N LYS A 99 5.37 -11.62 9.18
CA LYS A 99 5.52 -10.21 9.58
C LYS A 99 5.57 -9.34 8.32
N LEU A 100 4.80 -8.24 8.29
CA LEU A 100 4.82 -7.24 7.21
C LEU A 100 5.86 -6.15 7.49
#